data_AF-A0A081NIF4-F1
#
_entry.id   AF-A0A081NIF4-F1
#
_cell.length_a   1.000
_cell.length_b   1.000
_cell.length_c   1.000
_cell.angle_alpha   90.00
_cell.angle_beta   90.00
_cell.angle_gamma   90.00
#
_symmetry.space_group_name_H-M   'P 1'
#
loop_
_entity.id
_entity.type
_entity.pdbx_description
1 polymer ?
#
loop_
_entity_poly.entity_id
_entity_poly.type
_entity_poly.pdbx_seq_one_letter_code
_entity_poly.pdbx_strand_id
1 'polypeptide(L)'
;MLGIWFRRLFSTPLKPAGQPNFQSAPEQQFDLSGTKLIFRNPPQTTAVPRKIWPESLNLYTPSRFNEWPDGKGSTTTLFENGWSYFDQPWGFGDIGGIAVQIIIQRLTPKYREIDSLFKKQEAIKLILNNSEEFRGTQNQQLMDDYELRRKEMPFLEPPTLVVYPKTDDDLVEFRVNNHFWLVSQESGGIKGSWTRDYHLPIGDRHMLVISMRATSYGEFYSDKHNVPQECEKTVKAFMENVHVELSDEAKRQKEEALRRLDHH
;
A
#
# COMPACT_ATOMS: atom_id res chain seq x y z
N MET A 1 -33.54 -35.66 15.63
CA MET A 1 -33.04 -35.01 14.39
C MET A 1 -33.06 -33.48 14.53
N LEU A 2 -32.39 -32.92 15.54
CA LEU A 2 -32.26 -31.46 15.76
C LEU A 2 -30.80 -30.98 15.77
N GLY A 3 -29.81 -31.90 15.78
CA GLY A 3 -28.39 -31.56 15.91
C GLY A 3 -27.64 -31.26 14.60
N ILE A 4 -28.23 -31.52 13.43
CA ILE A 4 -27.56 -31.36 12.12
C ILE A 4 -27.82 -29.97 11.51
N TRP A 5 -28.95 -29.34 11.83
CA TRP A 5 -29.28 -28.00 11.34
C TRP A 5 -28.54 -26.88 12.08
N PHE A 6 -28.26 -27.03 13.38
CA PHE A 6 -27.47 -26.06 14.13
C PHE A 6 -26.00 -25.99 13.68
N ARG A 7 -25.40 -27.10 13.22
CA ARG A 7 -24.01 -27.10 12.73
C ARG A 7 -23.81 -26.38 11.39
N ARG A 8 -24.87 -26.19 10.60
CA ARG A 8 -24.81 -25.47 9.30
C ARG A 8 -24.99 -23.96 9.41
N LEU A 9 -25.48 -23.44 10.54
CA LEU A 9 -25.55 -21.99 10.80
C LEU A 9 -24.20 -21.42 11.27
N PHE A 10 -23.25 -22.27 11.67
CA PHE A 10 -21.90 -21.87 12.12
C PHE A 10 -20.80 -22.16 11.10
N SER A 11 -21.12 -22.50 9.84
CA SER A 11 -20.11 -22.81 8.82
C SER A 11 -19.76 -21.65 7.88
N THR A 12 -20.34 -20.47 8.09
CA THR A 12 -19.96 -19.25 7.36
C THR A 12 -19.36 -18.29 8.39
N PRO A 13 -18.10 -17.83 8.22
CA PRO A 13 -17.51 -16.88 9.14
C PRO A 13 -18.36 -15.60 9.21
N LEU A 14 -18.45 -14.99 10.38
CA LEU A 14 -19.27 -13.80 10.58
C LEU A 14 -18.67 -12.61 9.82
N LYS A 15 -19.55 -11.77 9.27
CA LYS A 15 -19.15 -10.49 8.70
C LYS A 15 -18.91 -9.51 9.86
N PRO A 16 -17.70 -8.93 10.00
CA PRO A 16 -17.42 -7.93 11.04
C PRO A 16 -18.29 -6.68 10.85
N ALA A 17 -18.40 -5.84 11.88
CA ALA A 17 -18.93 -4.48 11.74
C ALA A 17 -17.81 -3.48 11.43
N GLY A 18 -18.17 -2.26 11.02
CA GLY A 18 -17.21 -1.15 10.82
C GLY A 18 -16.72 -0.97 9.38
N GLN A 19 -17.35 -1.60 8.39
CA GLN A 19 -16.97 -1.39 6.99
C GLN A 19 -17.16 0.08 6.57
N PRO A 20 -16.17 0.66 5.87
CA PRO A 20 -16.35 1.96 5.25
C PRO A 20 -17.45 1.94 4.19
N ASN A 21 -18.29 2.98 4.18
CA ASN A 21 -19.27 3.21 3.11
C ASN A 21 -18.71 4.19 2.07
N PHE A 22 -18.12 3.66 1.00
CA PHE A 22 -17.57 4.47 -0.09
C PHE A 22 -18.64 5.15 -0.95
N GLN A 23 -19.86 4.60 -1.03
CA GLN A 23 -20.92 5.13 -1.90
C GLN A 23 -21.44 6.49 -1.40
N SER A 24 -21.54 6.66 -0.08
CA SER A 24 -21.99 7.91 0.55
C SER A 24 -20.84 8.79 1.03
N ALA A 25 -19.60 8.37 0.85
CA ALA A 25 -18.44 9.11 1.32
C ALA A 25 -18.22 10.39 0.50
N PRO A 26 -17.76 11.49 1.15
CA PRO A 26 -17.36 12.68 0.42
C PRO A 26 -16.19 12.36 -0.51
N GLU A 27 -16.13 13.10 -1.60
CA GLU A 27 -14.99 13.05 -2.52
C GLU A 27 -13.86 13.94 -1.98
N GLN A 28 -12.64 13.44 -2.06
CA GLN A 28 -11.42 14.17 -1.77
C GLN A 28 -10.64 14.32 -3.07
N GLN A 29 -10.10 15.51 -3.30
CA GLN A 29 -9.25 15.81 -4.44
C GLN A 29 -7.91 16.37 -3.98
N PHE A 30 -6.84 16.01 -4.69
CA PHE A 30 -5.52 16.61 -4.60
C PHE A 30 -5.05 17.08 -5.98
N ASP A 31 -4.49 18.29 -6.05
CA ASP A 31 -3.76 18.78 -7.23
C ASP A 31 -2.25 18.61 -7.04
N LEU A 32 -1.63 17.81 -7.91
CA LEU A 32 -0.22 17.43 -7.89
C LEU A 32 0.50 18.08 -9.08
N SER A 33 0.60 19.41 -9.09
CA SER A 33 1.15 20.20 -10.20
C SER A 33 0.44 19.93 -11.54
N GLY A 34 -0.89 19.98 -11.51
CA GLY A 34 -1.78 19.77 -12.66
C GLY A 34 -2.29 18.33 -12.81
N THR A 35 -1.63 17.35 -12.19
CA THR A 35 -2.15 15.97 -12.11
C THR A 35 -3.15 15.91 -10.98
N LYS A 36 -4.40 15.49 -11.24
CA LYS A 36 -5.44 15.39 -10.22
C LYS A 36 -5.56 13.96 -9.71
N LEU A 37 -5.62 13.81 -8.39
CA LEU A 37 -5.98 12.57 -7.71
C LEU A 37 -7.33 12.78 -7.01
N ILE A 38 -8.30 11.92 -7.32
CA ILE A 38 -9.67 12.00 -6.79
C ILE A 38 -10.02 10.64 -6.18
N PHE A 39 -10.60 10.61 -4.99
CA PHE A 39 -11.08 9.39 -4.35
C PHE A 39 -12.19 9.64 -3.32
N ARG A 40 -12.89 8.58 -2.92
CA ARG A 40 -13.91 8.63 -1.86
C ARG A 40 -13.27 8.42 -0.49
N ASN A 41 -13.54 9.33 0.45
CA ASN A 41 -12.93 9.34 1.77
C ASN A 41 -13.97 9.09 2.89
N PRO A 42 -14.33 7.82 3.17
CA PRO A 42 -15.24 7.52 4.26
C PRO A 42 -14.62 7.88 5.62
N PRO A 43 -15.45 8.28 6.62
CA PRO A 43 -14.96 8.63 7.94
C PRO A 43 -14.07 7.53 8.55
N GLN A 44 -12.95 7.94 9.13
CA GLN A 44 -12.03 7.04 9.81
C GLN A 44 -12.69 6.42 11.05
N THR A 45 -12.39 5.15 11.32
CA THR A 45 -12.78 4.49 12.60
C THR A 45 -11.56 4.12 13.45
N THR A 46 -10.37 4.11 12.85
CA THR A 46 -9.09 3.94 13.57
C THR A 46 -8.65 5.23 14.27
N ALA A 47 -7.83 5.08 15.31
CA ALA A 47 -7.20 6.18 16.05
C ALA A 47 -5.99 6.79 15.28
N VAL A 48 -6.12 7.04 13.98
CA VAL A 48 -5.11 7.80 13.22
C VAL A 48 -5.28 9.30 13.52
N PRO A 49 -4.22 10.03 13.90
CA PRO A 49 -4.30 11.47 14.13
C PRO A 49 -4.86 12.17 12.89
N ARG A 50 -5.92 12.96 13.06
CA ARG A 50 -6.44 13.78 11.96
C ARG A 50 -5.45 14.88 11.64
N LYS A 51 -4.66 14.68 10.60
CA LYS A 51 -3.86 15.75 9.98
C LYS A 51 -4.73 16.50 8.97
N ILE A 52 -4.56 17.82 8.93
CA ILE A 52 -5.09 18.62 7.82
C ILE A 52 -4.11 18.42 6.67
N TRP A 53 -4.59 17.76 5.61
CA TRP A 53 -3.79 17.50 4.42
C TRP A 53 -3.94 18.66 3.43
N PRO A 54 -2.86 19.05 2.73
CA PRO A 54 -2.95 20.14 1.77
C PRO A 54 -3.73 19.70 0.53
N GLU A 55 -4.65 20.52 0.03
CA GLU A 55 -5.41 20.21 -1.20
C GLU A 55 -4.54 20.22 -2.46
N SER A 56 -3.35 20.82 -2.39
CA SER A 56 -2.38 20.83 -3.49
C SER A 56 -0.95 20.60 -3.01
N LEU A 57 -0.16 19.93 -3.85
CA LEU A 57 1.26 19.70 -3.67
C LEU A 57 1.99 20.09 -4.94
N ASN A 58 2.95 21.02 -4.82
CA ASN A 58 3.89 21.28 -5.91
C ASN A 58 4.97 20.18 -5.94
N LEU A 59 4.88 19.28 -6.93
CA LEU A 59 5.78 18.14 -7.13
C LEU A 59 7.25 18.53 -7.35
N TYR A 60 7.50 19.79 -7.71
CA TYR A 60 8.83 20.29 -8.06
C TYR A 60 9.49 21.09 -6.94
N THR A 61 8.86 21.18 -5.75
CA THR A 61 9.42 21.88 -4.59
C THR A 61 10.10 20.89 -3.63
N PRO A 62 11.45 20.77 -3.61
CA PRO A 62 12.15 19.73 -2.85
C PRO A 62 11.87 19.77 -1.34
N SER A 63 11.69 20.95 -0.76
CA SER A 63 11.45 21.14 0.68
C SER A 63 10.11 20.58 1.19
N ARG A 64 9.25 20.08 0.29
CA ARG A 64 7.99 19.39 0.65
C ARG A 64 8.17 17.89 0.85
N PHE A 65 9.37 17.36 0.64
CA PHE A 65 9.67 15.93 0.70
C PHE A 65 10.77 15.64 1.72
N ASN A 66 10.70 14.45 2.31
CA ASN A 66 11.72 13.88 3.16
C ASN A 66 12.68 13.06 2.31
N GLU A 67 13.96 13.42 2.31
CA GLU A 67 15.00 12.73 1.55
C GLU A 67 15.21 11.30 2.04
N TRP A 68 15.45 10.38 1.11
CA TRP A 68 15.83 9.00 1.43
C TRP A 68 17.26 8.95 1.93
N PRO A 69 17.62 7.98 2.81
CA PRO A 69 18.97 7.87 3.35
C PRO A 69 20.07 7.73 2.28
N ASP A 70 19.75 7.15 1.13
CA ASP A 70 20.66 6.94 0.00
C ASP A 70 20.80 8.17 -0.93
N GLY A 71 20.01 9.22 -0.69
CA GLY A 71 19.96 10.42 -1.52
C GLY A 71 19.42 10.21 -2.94
N LYS A 72 18.90 9.02 -3.30
CA LYS A 72 18.39 8.71 -4.65
C LYS A 72 16.98 9.27 -4.89
N GLY A 73 16.27 9.59 -3.82
CA GLY A 73 14.92 10.14 -3.91
C GLY A 73 14.44 10.76 -2.62
N SER A 74 13.15 11.08 -2.61
CA SER A 74 12.46 11.64 -1.46
C SER A 74 10.99 11.25 -1.49
N THR A 75 10.34 11.29 -0.33
CA THR A 75 8.92 10.95 -0.17
C THR A 75 8.15 12.02 0.57
N THR A 76 6.86 12.12 0.29
CA THR A 76 5.95 12.90 1.13
C THR A 76 4.61 12.18 1.22
N THR A 77 4.02 12.18 2.40
CA THR A 77 2.71 11.59 2.63
C THR A 77 1.64 12.65 2.38
N LEU A 78 0.74 12.37 1.44
CA LEU A 78 -0.39 13.23 1.10
C LEU A 78 -1.61 12.98 1.97
N PHE A 79 -1.81 11.74 2.39
CA PHE A 79 -3.04 11.33 3.05
C PHE A 79 -2.82 10.05 3.87
N GLU A 80 -3.49 9.98 5.02
CA GLU A 80 -3.58 8.78 5.86
C GLU A 80 -5.02 8.65 6.37
N ASN A 81 -5.58 7.44 6.34
CA ASN A 81 -6.86 7.07 6.94
C ASN A 81 -6.83 5.58 7.33
N GLY A 82 -7.77 5.11 8.15
CA GLY A 82 -7.92 3.70 8.43
C GLY A 82 -9.27 3.33 9.06
N TRP A 83 -9.66 2.07 8.85
CA TRP A 83 -10.91 1.49 9.33
C TRP A 83 -10.66 0.23 10.14
N SER A 84 -11.13 0.23 11.38
CA SER A 84 -11.17 -0.93 12.28
C SER A 84 -12.42 -1.76 12.03
N TYR A 85 -12.26 -3.07 12.16
CA TYR A 85 -13.33 -4.06 12.11
C TYR A 85 -13.61 -4.58 13.51
N PHE A 86 -14.89 -4.69 13.85
CA PHE A 86 -15.32 -5.06 15.19
C PHE A 86 -16.08 -6.38 15.19
N ASP A 87 -15.83 -7.19 16.21
CA ASP A 87 -16.59 -8.41 16.50
C ASP A 87 -17.97 -8.03 17.09
N GLN A 88 -18.89 -7.51 16.28
CA GLN A 88 -20.24 -7.17 16.70
C GLN A 88 -21.31 -8.06 16.05
N PRO A 89 -22.47 -8.26 16.71
CA PRO A 89 -22.89 -7.67 17.99
C PRO A 89 -22.46 -8.44 19.25
N TRP A 90 -21.73 -9.56 19.12
CA TRP A 90 -21.54 -10.51 20.22
C TRP A 90 -20.15 -10.50 20.86
N GLY A 91 -19.18 -9.78 20.29
CA GLY A 91 -17.84 -9.62 20.81
C GLY A 91 -17.55 -8.20 21.31
N PHE A 92 -16.43 -8.08 22.02
CA PHE A 92 -15.96 -6.84 22.60
C PHE A 92 -14.52 -6.61 22.16
N GLY A 93 -14.31 -6.21 20.90
CA GLY A 93 -12.95 -5.93 20.42
C GLY A 93 -12.85 -5.52 18.96
N ASP A 94 -11.82 -4.72 18.69
CA ASP A 94 -11.22 -4.56 17.37
C ASP A 94 -10.52 -5.88 17.02
N ILE A 95 -10.90 -6.49 15.90
CA ILE A 95 -10.38 -7.78 15.42
C ILE A 95 -9.43 -7.63 14.23
N GLY A 96 -9.05 -6.39 13.93
CA GLY A 96 -8.18 -6.02 12.83
C GLY A 96 -8.74 -4.85 12.04
N GLY A 97 -8.00 -4.41 11.03
CA GLY A 97 -8.42 -3.28 10.24
C GLY A 97 -7.58 -3.14 8.99
N ILE A 98 -7.86 -2.06 8.28
CA ILE A 98 -7.07 -1.65 7.14
C ILE A 98 -6.80 -0.15 7.19
N ALA A 99 -5.54 0.21 7.01
CA ALA A 99 -5.11 1.59 6.85
C ALA A 99 -4.77 1.85 5.38
N VAL A 100 -5.02 3.07 4.93
CA VAL A 100 -4.58 3.60 3.64
C VAL A 100 -3.62 4.76 3.87
N GLN A 101 -2.54 4.77 3.11
CA GLN A 101 -1.61 5.89 3.02
C GLN A 101 -1.39 6.21 1.55
N ILE A 102 -1.45 7.50 1.20
CA ILE A 102 -1.13 7.98 -0.15
C ILE A 102 0.18 8.75 -0.05
N ILE A 103 1.16 8.33 -0.84
CA ILE A 103 2.54 8.82 -0.81
C ILE A 103 2.92 9.25 -2.21
N ILE A 104 3.69 10.34 -2.31
CA ILE A 104 4.42 10.66 -3.53
C ILE A 104 5.89 10.35 -3.31
N GLN A 105 6.46 9.55 -4.20
CA GLN A 105 7.90 9.37 -4.34
C GLN A 105 8.40 10.27 -5.44
N ARG A 106 9.56 10.89 -5.20
CA ARG A 106 10.25 11.76 -6.15
C ARG A 106 11.70 11.31 -6.27
N LEU A 107 12.15 11.03 -7.48
CA LEU A 107 13.55 10.73 -7.75
C LEU A 107 14.38 12.00 -7.87
N THR A 108 15.61 11.97 -7.36
CA THR A 108 16.54 13.08 -7.55
C THR A 108 17.04 13.13 -9.00
N PRO A 109 17.30 14.31 -9.58
CA PRO A 109 17.92 14.42 -10.90
C PRO A 109 19.30 13.77 -11.00
N LYS A 110 19.97 13.54 -9.86
CA LYS A 110 21.26 12.84 -9.79
C LYS A 110 21.15 11.32 -9.99
N TYR A 111 19.96 10.73 -9.81
CA TYR A 111 19.76 9.29 -9.96
C TYR A 111 19.54 8.97 -11.43
N ARG A 112 20.64 8.77 -12.17
CA ARG A 112 20.64 8.62 -13.63
C ARG A 112 20.27 7.22 -14.13
N GLU A 113 20.12 6.24 -13.25
CA GLU A 113 19.78 4.86 -13.62
C GLU A 113 18.34 4.69 -14.12
N ILE A 114 17.49 5.66 -13.82
CA ILE A 114 16.13 5.77 -14.32
C ILE A 114 16.08 7.02 -15.17
N ASP A 115 15.65 6.89 -16.41
CA ASP A 115 15.39 7.98 -17.33
C ASP A 115 13.98 8.51 -17.12
N SER A 116 12.98 7.61 -17.19
CA SER A 116 11.56 7.90 -17.03
C SER A 116 10.81 6.74 -16.37
N LEU A 117 10.08 7.03 -15.30
CA LEU A 117 9.18 6.08 -14.64
C LEU A 117 7.99 5.64 -15.51
N PHE A 118 7.70 6.34 -16.63
CA PHE A 118 6.69 5.85 -17.57
C PHE A 118 7.14 4.60 -18.33
N LYS A 119 8.45 4.30 -18.36
CA LYS A 119 8.96 3.03 -18.87
C LYS A 119 8.77 1.97 -17.79
N LYS A 120 7.89 0.99 -18.07
CA LYS A 120 7.52 -0.07 -17.13
C LYS A 120 8.73 -0.73 -16.45
N GLN A 121 9.75 -1.09 -17.23
CA GLN A 121 10.94 -1.76 -16.70
C GLN A 121 11.75 -0.91 -15.72
N GLU A 122 11.81 0.42 -15.93
CA GLU A 122 12.48 1.33 -15.00
C GLU A 122 11.67 1.53 -13.71
N ALA A 123 10.33 1.55 -13.81
CA ALA A 123 9.44 1.57 -12.65
C ALA A 123 9.54 0.27 -11.83
N ILE A 124 9.56 -0.90 -12.47
CA ILE A 124 9.77 -2.19 -11.82
C ILE A 124 11.11 -2.21 -11.09
N LYS A 125 12.19 -1.80 -11.78
CA LYS A 125 13.52 -1.70 -11.18
C LYS A 125 13.52 -0.81 -9.93
N LEU A 126 12.83 0.33 -9.96
CA LEU A 126 12.69 1.19 -8.77
C LEU A 126 12.01 0.46 -7.62
N ILE A 127 10.87 -0.18 -7.88
CA ILE A 127 10.07 -0.87 -6.85
C ILE A 127 10.91 -1.99 -6.20
N LEU A 128 11.54 -2.85 -7.00
CA LEU A 128 12.35 -3.96 -6.51
C LEU A 128 13.57 -3.47 -5.72
N ASN A 129 14.28 -2.44 -6.21
CA ASN A 129 15.41 -1.86 -5.50
C ASN A 129 14.98 -1.29 -4.14
N ASN A 130 13.86 -0.56 -4.09
CA ASN A 130 13.35 0.00 -2.84
C ASN A 130 12.91 -1.10 -1.87
N SER A 131 12.27 -2.16 -2.36
CA SER A 131 11.88 -3.31 -1.54
C SER A 131 13.10 -4.04 -0.96
N GLU A 132 14.14 -4.30 -1.75
CA GLU A 132 15.37 -4.92 -1.26
C GLU A 132 16.10 -4.02 -0.26
N GLU A 133 16.23 -2.72 -0.57
CA GLU A 133 16.93 -1.78 0.31
C GLU A 133 16.23 -1.63 1.66
N PHE A 134 14.89 -1.60 1.69
CA PHE A 134 14.15 -1.46 2.94
C PHE A 134 13.92 -2.80 3.65
N ARG A 135 13.32 -3.78 2.98
CA ARG A 135 12.91 -5.07 3.57
C ARG A 135 14.04 -6.08 3.60
N GLY A 136 14.90 -6.10 2.59
CA GLY A 136 16.10 -6.95 2.60
C GLY A 136 17.02 -6.58 3.75
N THR A 137 17.32 -5.29 3.90
CA THR A 137 18.10 -4.78 5.04
C THR A 137 17.42 -5.07 6.37
N GLN A 138 16.11 -4.86 6.50
CA GLN A 138 15.36 -5.18 7.71
C GLN A 138 15.44 -6.67 8.07
N ASN A 139 15.25 -7.56 7.09
CA ASN A 139 15.35 -8.99 7.29
C ASN A 139 16.77 -9.42 7.69
N GLN A 140 17.79 -8.83 7.07
CA GLN A 140 19.18 -9.10 7.43
C GLN A 140 19.47 -8.70 8.88
N GLN A 141 19.04 -7.50 9.30
CA GLN A 141 19.20 -7.04 10.69
C GLN A 141 18.49 -7.98 11.69
N LEU A 142 17.26 -8.42 11.38
CA LEU A 142 16.53 -9.37 12.23
C LEU A 142 17.27 -10.71 12.37
N MET A 143 17.87 -11.20 11.28
CA MET A 143 18.65 -12.43 11.30
C MET A 143 19.97 -12.26 12.06
N ASP A 144 20.67 -11.14 11.89
CA ASP A 144 21.91 -10.85 12.61
C ASP A 144 21.67 -10.78 14.13
N ASP A 145 20.60 -10.10 14.55
CA ASP A 145 20.16 -10.02 15.95
C ASP A 145 19.78 -11.40 16.50
N TYR A 146 19.07 -12.21 15.72
CA TYR A 146 18.73 -13.58 16.07
C TYR A 146 19.97 -14.46 16.28
N GLU A 147 20.93 -14.40 15.35
CA GLU A 147 22.18 -15.17 15.42
C GLU A 147 23.05 -14.77 16.62
N LEU A 148 23.02 -13.49 17.01
CA LEU A 148 23.67 -13.02 18.23
C LEU A 148 23.00 -13.61 19.48
N ARG A 149 21.67 -13.52 19.57
CA ARG A 149 20.90 -13.90 20.77
C ARG A 149 20.78 -15.40 20.98
N ARG A 150 20.69 -16.20 19.92
CA ARG A 150 20.57 -17.68 20.04
C ARG A 150 21.77 -18.33 20.72
N LYS A 151 22.94 -17.67 20.73
CA LYS A 151 24.13 -18.13 21.46
C LYS A 151 23.91 -18.13 22.97
N GLU A 152 23.12 -17.19 23.47
CA GLU A 152 22.76 -17.06 24.89
C GLU A 152 21.43 -17.75 25.21
N MET A 153 20.56 -17.91 24.22
CA MET A 153 19.22 -18.50 24.34
C MET A 153 19.02 -19.62 23.32
N PRO A 154 19.43 -20.88 23.63
CA PRO A 154 19.41 -21.99 22.67
C PRO A 154 18.01 -22.37 22.14
N PHE A 155 16.95 -21.96 22.83
CA PHE A 155 15.55 -22.23 22.47
C PHE A 155 14.85 -21.02 21.82
N LEU A 156 15.61 -19.97 21.47
CA LEU A 156 15.05 -18.84 20.73
C LEU A 156 14.62 -19.30 19.34
N GLU A 157 13.36 -19.06 18.97
CA GLU A 157 12.86 -19.35 17.64
C GLU A 157 13.33 -18.29 16.63
N PRO A 158 13.57 -18.66 15.35
CA PRO A 158 13.86 -17.70 14.30
C PRO A 158 12.76 -16.64 14.15
N PRO A 159 13.10 -15.38 13.83
CA PRO A 159 12.11 -14.36 13.59
C PRO A 159 11.31 -14.68 12.32
N THR A 160 10.05 -14.23 12.30
CA THR A 160 9.27 -14.23 11.04
C THR A 160 9.76 -13.10 10.16
N LEU A 161 10.40 -13.45 9.05
CA LEU A 161 10.88 -12.48 8.07
C LEU A 161 9.73 -11.91 7.23
N VAL A 162 9.93 -10.70 6.72
CA VAL A 162 9.02 -10.09 5.75
C VAL A 162 9.27 -10.73 4.39
N VAL A 163 8.21 -11.20 3.73
CA VAL A 163 8.20 -11.57 2.32
C VAL A 163 7.86 -10.32 1.52
N TYR A 164 8.67 -10.02 0.51
CA TYR A 164 8.58 -8.83 -0.33
C TYR A 164 9.00 -9.20 -1.77
N PRO A 165 8.65 -8.41 -2.80
CA PRO A 165 8.97 -8.74 -4.18
C PRO A 165 10.47 -8.67 -4.46
N LYS A 166 11.00 -9.66 -5.17
CA LYS A 166 12.42 -9.75 -5.54
C LYS A 166 12.64 -9.79 -7.06
N THR A 167 11.60 -10.13 -7.79
CA THR A 167 11.60 -10.31 -9.24
C THR A 167 10.38 -9.66 -9.87
N ASP A 168 10.44 -9.42 -11.17
CA ASP A 168 9.33 -8.86 -11.95
C ASP A 168 8.04 -9.70 -11.81
N ASP A 169 8.18 -11.03 -11.69
CA ASP A 169 7.06 -11.97 -11.54
C ASP A 169 6.34 -11.84 -10.20
N ASP A 170 6.98 -11.21 -9.20
CA ASP A 170 6.37 -10.91 -7.90
C ASP A 170 5.47 -9.66 -7.95
N LEU A 171 5.48 -8.93 -9.07
CA LEU A 171 4.66 -7.73 -9.28
C LEU A 171 3.45 -8.06 -10.15
N VAL A 172 2.28 -7.61 -9.72
CA VAL A 172 1.03 -7.80 -10.45
C VAL A 172 0.66 -6.52 -11.18
N GLU A 173 0.23 -6.65 -12.43
CA GLU A 173 -0.42 -5.54 -13.13
C GLU A 173 -1.90 -5.46 -12.76
N PHE A 174 -2.33 -4.29 -12.31
CA PHE A 174 -3.72 -4.02 -11.99
C PHE A 174 -4.22 -2.84 -12.82
N ARG A 175 -5.28 -3.05 -13.59
CA ARG A 175 -5.88 -2.01 -14.42
C ARG A 175 -7.14 -1.46 -13.77
N VAL A 176 -7.13 -0.17 -13.44
CA VAL A 176 -8.31 0.56 -12.97
C VAL A 176 -8.29 1.97 -13.54
N ASN A 177 -9.45 2.46 -13.95
CA ASN A 177 -9.64 3.84 -14.42
C ASN A 177 -8.62 4.27 -15.50
N ASN A 178 -8.40 3.40 -16.49
CA ASN A 178 -7.50 3.58 -17.64
C ASN A 178 -6.00 3.70 -17.33
N HIS A 179 -5.58 3.40 -16.10
CA HIS A 179 -4.18 3.35 -15.72
C HIS A 179 -3.74 1.91 -15.43
N PHE A 180 -2.47 1.62 -15.73
CA PHE A 180 -1.79 0.41 -15.30
C PHE A 180 -1.05 0.70 -14.01
N TRP A 181 -1.43 0.00 -12.95
CA TRP A 181 -0.77 0.04 -11.66
C TRP A 181 0.14 -1.18 -11.56
N LEU A 182 1.36 -0.96 -11.11
CA LEU A 182 2.22 -2.04 -10.65
C LEU A 182 1.87 -2.27 -9.17
N VAL A 183 1.64 -3.52 -8.79
CA VAL A 183 1.23 -3.88 -7.45
C VAL A 183 2.30 -4.73 -6.82
N SER A 184 2.88 -4.24 -5.72
CA SER A 184 3.74 -5.03 -4.85
C SER A 184 2.97 -5.45 -3.60
N GLN A 185 3.21 -6.66 -3.13
CA GLN A 185 2.65 -7.16 -1.89
C GLN A 185 3.75 -7.61 -0.94
N GLU A 186 3.63 -7.17 0.30
CA GLU A 186 4.46 -7.59 1.42
C GLU A 186 3.60 -8.37 2.41
N SER A 187 4.18 -9.41 3.00
CA SER A 187 3.52 -10.17 4.07
C SER A 187 4.55 -10.66 5.09
N GLY A 188 4.09 -11.11 6.26
CA GLY A 188 5.01 -11.54 7.33
C GLY A 188 5.37 -10.41 8.29
N GLY A 189 6.40 -10.62 9.11
CA GLY A 189 6.70 -9.78 10.28
C GLY A 189 5.67 -9.96 11.40
N ILE A 190 4.43 -9.48 11.20
CA ILE A 190 3.30 -9.74 12.11
C ILE A 190 2.37 -10.75 11.44
N LYS A 191 2.17 -11.90 12.09
CA LYS A 191 1.23 -12.93 11.64
C LYS A 191 -0.16 -12.33 11.52
N GLY A 192 -0.73 -12.33 10.31
CA GLY A 192 -2.00 -11.62 10.07
C GLY A 192 -1.87 -10.51 9.06
N SER A 193 -0.79 -9.75 9.14
CA SER A 193 -0.67 -8.51 8.41
C SER A 193 -0.10 -8.69 7.00
N TRP A 194 -0.53 -7.79 6.13
CA TRP A 194 0.05 -7.59 4.81
C TRP A 194 0.00 -6.12 4.45
N THR A 195 0.91 -5.72 3.57
CA THR A 195 0.90 -4.40 2.92
C THR A 195 0.80 -4.63 1.43
N ARG A 196 -0.05 -3.86 0.75
CA ARG A 196 -0.14 -3.86 -0.70
C ARG A 196 0.00 -2.44 -1.19
N ASP A 197 1.02 -2.21 -2.01
CA ASP A 197 1.30 -0.90 -2.58
C ASP A 197 0.92 -0.90 -4.05
N TYR A 198 0.13 0.08 -4.44
CA TYR A 198 -0.24 0.35 -5.82
C TYR A 198 0.58 1.52 -6.33
N HIS A 199 1.43 1.26 -7.31
CA HIS A 199 2.37 2.23 -7.87
C HIS A 199 1.88 2.71 -9.24
N LEU A 200 1.81 4.03 -9.42
CA LEU A 200 1.45 4.67 -10.67
C LEU A 200 2.42 5.82 -10.99
N PRO A 201 3.16 5.75 -12.10
CA PRO A 201 3.95 6.89 -12.57
C PRO A 201 3.03 8.07 -12.91
N ILE A 202 3.32 9.24 -12.34
CA ILE A 202 2.59 10.49 -12.59
C ILE A 202 3.48 11.57 -13.22
N GLY A 203 4.72 11.23 -13.54
CA GLY A 203 5.74 12.03 -14.23
C GLY A 203 7.00 11.19 -14.43
N ASP A 204 7.98 11.70 -15.19
CA ASP A 204 9.24 10.96 -15.45
C ASP A 204 10.00 10.58 -14.17
N ARG A 205 9.83 11.35 -13.10
CA ARG A 205 10.56 11.22 -11.84
C ARG A 205 9.64 11.13 -10.62
N HIS A 206 8.34 10.97 -10.82
CA HIS A 206 7.35 10.99 -9.75
C HIS A 206 6.45 9.77 -9.80
N MET A 207 6.35 9.06 -8.68
CA MET A 207 5.47 7.91 -8.49
C MET A 207 4.41 8.26 -7.45
N LEU A 208 3.15 8.03 -7.79
CA LEU A 208 2.06 7.94 -6.83
C LEU A 208 2.04 6.52 -6.25
N VAL A 209 2.04 6.42 -4.93
CA VAL A 209 1.92 5.14 -4.22
C VAL A 209 0.72 5.19 -3.30
N ILE A 210 -0.20 4.24 -3.47
CA ILE A 210 -1.30 4.01 -2.53
C ILE A 210 -0.96 2.73 -1.76
N SER A 211 -0.59 2.89 -0.50
CA SER A 211 -0.25 1.80 0.40
C SER A 211 -1.47 1.41 1.23
N MET A 212 -1.90 0.15 1.08
CA MET A 212 -2.98 -0.45 1.86
C MET A 212 -2.38 -1.45 2.84
N ARG A 213 -2.55 -1.21 4.14
CA ARG A 213 -1.99 -2.08 5.18
C ARG A 213 -3.09 -2.72 5.99
N ALA A 214 -3.24 -4.03 5.86
CA ALA A 214 -4.09 -4.80 6.75
C ALA A 214 -3.35 -5.11 8.04
N THR A 215 -3.95 -4.74 9.17
CA THR A 215 -3.41 -5.00 10.50
C THR A 215 -4.27 -6.03 11.23
N SER A 216 -3.58 -6.95 11.90
CA SER A 216 -4.20 -7.98 12.72
C SER A 216 -4.02 -7.68 14.19
N TYR A 217 -5.13 -7.65 14.94
CA TYR A 217 -5.10 -7.78 16.39
C TYR A 217 -5.65 -9.15 16.75
N GLY A 218 -4.80 -10.06 17.24
CA GLY A 218 -5.15 -11.36 17.85
C GLY A 218 -5.90 -12.39 16.97
N GLU A 219 -7.07 -12.03 16.42
CA GLU A 219 -8.08 -12.91 15.82
C GLU A 219 -8.21 -12.79 14.29
N PHE A 220 -7.30 -12.08 13.62
CA PHE A 220 -7.41 -11.77 12.18
C PHE A 220 -7.51 -13.00 11.26
N TYR A 221 -6.89 -14.13 11.66
CA TYR A 221 -7.02 -15.42 10.97
C TYR A 221 -7.82 -16.44 11.79
N SER A 222 -8.71 -16.00 12.67
CA SER A 222 -9.62 -16.93 13.34
C SER A 222 -10.67 -17.46 12.35
N ASP A 223 -11.00 -18.75 12.43
CA ASP A 223 -12.09 -19.34 11.63
C ASP A 223 -13.47 -18.71 11.93
N LYS A 224 -13.53 -17.88 13.00
CA LYS A 224 -14.72 -17.16 13.46
C LYS A 224 -15.06 -15.98 12.54
N HIS A 225 -14.05 -15.29 11.99
CA HIS A 225 -14.21 -14.01 11.30
C HIS A 225 -13.47 -13.97 9.96
N ASN A 226 -14.07 -13.32 8.97
CA ASN A 226 -13.49 -13.21 7.64
C ASN A 226 -12.73 -11.91 7.38
N VAL A 227 -11.96 -11.45 8.36
CA VAL A 227 -11.28 -10.14 8.31
C VAL A 227 -10.43 -9.97 7.04
N PRO A 228 -9.65 -10.98 6.59
CA PRO A 228 -8.84 -10.83 5.36
C PRO A 228 -9.71 -10.55 4.13
N GLN A 229 -10.83 -11.24 3.96
CA GLN A 229 -11.71 -11.01 2.80
C GLN A 229 -12.42 -9.66 2.88
N GLU A 230 -12.71 -9.14 4.07
CA GLU A 230 -13.28 -7.80 4.22
C GLU A 230 -12.24 -6.70 3.97
N CYS A 231 -10.97 -6.92 4.34
CA CYS A 231 -9.86 -6.08 3.90
C CYS A 231 -9.79 -6.04 2.36
N GLU A 232 -9.83 -7.19 1.70
CA GLU A 232 -9.80 -7.27 0.22
C GLU A 232 -10.98 -6.53 -0.43
N LYS A 233 -12.19 -6.70 0.09
CA LYS A 233 -13.37 -5.94 -0.38
C LYS A 233 -13.18 -4.44 -0.19
N THR A 234 -12.58 -4.03 0.93
CA THR A 234 -12.33 -2.61 1.23
C THR A 234 -11.27 -2.03 0.29
N VAL A 235 -10.17 -2.76 0.02
CA VAL A 235 -9.17 -2.37 -0.98
C VAL A 235 -9.80 -2.22 -2.35
N LYS A 236 -10.55 -3.24 -2.79
CA LYS A 236 -11.21 -3.21 -4.10
C LYS A 236 -12.14 -2.01 -4.21
N ALA A 237 -13.01 -1.79 -3.22
CA ALA A 237 -13.93 -0.67 -3.21
C ALA A 237 -13.21 0.69 -3.19
N PHE A 238 -12.11 0.82 -2.44
CA PHE A 238 -11.28 2.03 -2.45
C PHE A 238 -10.70 2.27 -3.85
N MET A 239 -9.99 1.29 -4.41
CA MET A 239 -9.30 1.42 -5.69
C MET A 239 -10.27 1.66 -6.87
N GLU A 240 -11.46 1.07 -6.86
CA GLU A 240 -12.51 1.34 -7.86
C GLU A 240 -12.95 2.81 -7.89
N ASN A 241 -12.84 3.52 -6.76
CA ASN A 241 -13.18 4.94 -6.63
C ASN A 241 -11.96 5.86 -6.79
N VAL A 242 -10.75 5.34 -7.06
CA VAL A 242 -9.55 6.16 -7.26
C VAL A 242 -9.44 6.58 -8.72
N HIS A 243 -9.53 7.87 -9.00
CA HIS A 243 -9.35 8.44 -10.32
C HIS A 243 -8.10 9.31 -10.38
N VAL A 244 -7.29 9.12 -11.42
CA VAL A 244 -6.09 9.92 -11.68
C VAL A 244 -6.20 10.56 -13.05
N GLU A 245 -6.13 11.89 -13.11
CA GLU A 245 -6.06 12.66 -14.35
C GLU A 245 -4.65 13.24 -14.47
N LEU A 246 -3.83 12.71 -15.38
CA LEU A 246 -2.47 13.23 -15.60
C LEU A 246 -2.52 14.66 -16.14
N SER A 247 -1.59 15.50 -15.70
CA SER A 247 -1.36 16.81 -16.32
C SER A 247 -0.95 16.67 -17.78
N ASP A 248 -1.13 17.73 -18.57
CA ASP A 248 -0.70 17.73 -19.97
C ASP A 248 0.81 17.54 -20.10
N GLU A 249 1.57 18.04 -19.13
CA GLU A 249 3.00 17.80 -19.03
C GLU A 249 3.32 16.31 -18.83
N ALA A 250 2.65 15.65 -17.88
CA ALA A 250 2.85 14.23 -17.62
C ALA A 250 2.40 13.35 -18.81
N LYS A 251 1.33 13.73 -19.52
CA LYS A 251 0.92 13.06 -20.76
C LYS A 251 1.99 13.18 -21.84
N ARG A 252 2.55 14.38 -22.04
CA ARG A 252 3.64 14.62 -22.99
C ARG A 252 4.89 13.79 -22.66
N GLN A 253 5.31 13.80 -21.39
CA GLN A 253 6.43 12.99 -20.90
C GLN A 253 6.20 11.50 -21.16
N LYS A 254 5.00 10.99 -20.87
CA LYS A 254 4.60 9.61 -21.15
C LYS A 254 4.71 9.26 -22.63
N GLU A 255 4.17 10.11 -23.51
CA GLU A 255 4.26 9.89 -24.96
C GLU A 255 5.71 9.87 -25.45
N GLU A 256 6.55 10.78 -24.97
CA GLU A 256 7.96 10.85 -25.35
C GLU A 256 8.74 9.62 -24.86
N ALA A 257 8.53 9.20 -23.61
CA ALA A 257 9.16 8.03 -23.03
C ALA A 257 8.81 6.73 -23.79
N LEU A 258 7.54 6.61 -24.23
CA LEU A 258 7.07 5.46 -25.01
C LEU A 258 7.59 5.47 -26.45
N ARG A 259 7.66 6.63 -27.12
CA ARG A 259 8.24 6.70 -28.49
C ARG A 259 9.71 6.31 -28.53
N ARG A 260 10.48 6.62 -27.50
CA ARG A 260 11.90 6.25 -27.42
C ARG A 260 12.11 4.74 -27.28
N LEU A 261 11.11 3.98 -26.81
CA LEU A 261 11.16 2.52 -26.74
C LEU A 261 11.02 1.87 -28.13
N ASP A 262 10.25 2.47 -29.04
CA ASP A 262 10.01 1.92 -30.38
C ASP A 262 11.18 2.11 -31.36
N HIS A 263 12.21 2.87 -30.97
CA HIS A 263 13.38 3.19 -31.80
C HIS A 263 14.68 2.49 -31.37
N HIS A 264 14.61 1.57 -30.41
CA HIS A 264 15.73 0.75 -29.94
C HIS A 264 15.43 -0.75 -30.13
#